data_AF-A0A2Z5BQ72-F1
#
_entry.id   AF-A0A2Z5BQ72-F1
#
_cell.length_a   1.000
_cell.length_b   1.000
_cell.length_c   1.000
_cell.angle_alpha   90.00
_cell.angle_beta   90.00
_cell.angle_gamma   90.00
#
_symmetry.space_group_name_H-M   'P 1'
#
loop_
_entity.id
_entity.type
_entity.pdbx_description
1 polymer ?
#
loop_
_entity_poly.entity_id
_entity_poly.type
_entity_poly.pdbx_seq_one_letter_code
_entity_poly.pdbx_strand_id
1 'polypeptide(L)'
;MSTPRDDDALTWDGDDDPTLDVGHRPTVESTPEPAPEPEPAVLPDGFTAVGKGSATVGHIDADGTVTMPDEPTQMSNAMLVTLGILAGAYLLFTIGWIIGGLRLQGTAEFLVSPVGYAAALWLAVAAAPVWFLTVFVLTRAAKAWVRVLLLVGGLALLVPWPFILVGAVGR
;
A
#
# COMPACT_ATOMS: atom_id res chain seq x y z
N MET A 1 -12.49 -7.07 -74.27
CA MET A 1 -11.17 -6.60 -73.81
C MET A 1 -11.41 -5.38 -72.95
N SER A 2 -10.90 -5.46 -71.73
CA SER A 2 -11.22 -4.73 -70.52
C SER A 2 -10.77 -3.27 -70.55
N THR A 3 -11.57 -2.41 -69.92
CA THR A 3 -11.22 -1.05 -69.49
C THR A 3 -10.42 -1.11 -68.19
N PRO A 4 -9.22 -0.49 -68.10
CA PRO A 4 -8.56 -0.23 -66.83
C PRO A 4 -8.72 1.25 -66.48
N ARG A 5 -9.67 1.59 -65.60
CA ARG A 5 -9.85 2.94 -65.02
C ARG A 5 -10.25 2.90 -63.54
N ASP A 6 -10.04 1.76 -62.87
CA ASP A 6 -10.46 1.57 -61.47
C ASP A 6 -9.28 1.44 -60.48
N ASP A 7 -8.02 1.48 -60.95
CA ASP A 7 -6.83 1.32 -60.10
C ASP A 7 -6.25 2.65 -59.57
N ASP A 8 -6.71 3.81 -60.07
CA ASP A 8 -6.21 5.13 -59.64
C ASP A 8 -6.72 5.56 -58.24
N ALA A 9 -7.66 4.81 -57.65
CA ALA A 9 -8.30 5.18 -56.39
C ALA A 9 -7.51 4.79 -55.12
N LEU A 10 -6.38 4.05 -55.25
CA LEU A 10 -5.59 3.54 -54.12
C LEU A 10 -4.12 3.98 -54.09
N THR A 11 -3.66 4.76 -55.08
CA THR A 11 -2.35 5.41 -55.06
C THR A 11 -2.48 6.79 -54.42
N TRP A 12 -1.92 6.94 -53.21
CA TRP A 12 -1.74 8.25 -52.60
C TRP A 12 -0.55 8.95 -53.26
N ASP A 13 -0.82 10.07 -53.96
CA ASP A 13 0.12 10.90 -54.73
C ASP A 13 1.20 11.62 -53.87
N GLY A 14 1.47 11.13 -52.66
CA GLY A 14 2.33 11.77 -51.67
C GLY A 14 3.46 10.91 -51.12
N ASP A 15 3.59 9.65 -51.55
CA ASP A 15 4.66 8.74 -51.06
C ASP A 15 5.98 8.89 -51.85
N ASP A 16 5.94 9.54 -53.02
CA ASP A 16 7.10 9.81 -53.87
C ASP A 16 7.79 11.16 -53.55
N ASP A 17 7.86 11.55 -52.27
CA ASP A 17 8.65 12.72 -51.86
C ASP A 17 10.16 12.36 -51.91
N PRO A 18 10.97 12.98 -52.79
CA PRO A 18 12.40 12.70 -52.89
C PRO A 18 13.22 13.12 -51.66
N THR A 19 12.59 13.73 -50.64
CA THR A 19 13.20 13.98 -49.33
C THR A 19 13.05 12.80 -48.36
N LEU A 20 12.23 11.80 -48.67
CA LEU A 20 12.06 10.55 -47.93
C LEU A 20 12.96 9.41 -48.48
N ASP A 21 14.20 9.74 -48.83
CA ASP A 21 15.24 8.74 -49.07
C ASP A 21 15.68 8.13 -47.72
N VAL A 22 14.96 7.08 -47.27
CA VAL A 22 15.45 6.16 -46.24
C VAL A 22 16.48 5.23 -46.87
N GLY A 23 17.61 5.81 -47.26
CA GLY A 23 18.71 5.10 -47.89
C GLY A 23 19.05 3.82 -47.12
N HIS A 24 19.07 2.71 -47.84
CA HIS A 24 19.63 1.45 -47.37
C HIS A 24 21.12 1.69 -47.07
N ARG A 25 21.43 1.97 -45.80
CA ARG A 25 22.79 2.27 -45.36
C ARG A 25 23.63 0.98 -45.40
N PRO A 26 24.69 0.90 -46.21
CA PRO A 26 25.66 -0.18 -46.09
C PRO A 26 26.34 -0.06 -44.74
N THR A 27 26.53 -1.20 -44.09
CA THR A 27 27.15 -1.39 -42.78
C THR A 27 28.52 -0.69 -42.73
N VAL A 28 28.58 0.44 -42.03
CA VAL A 28 29.84 1.00 -41.54
C VAL A 28 29.96 0.49 -40.11
N GLU A 29 30.91 -0.42 -39.88
CA GLU A 29 31.34 -0.82 -38.54
C GLU A 29 31.73 0.45 -37.77
N SER A 30 30.77 0.96 -37.01
CA SER A 30 30.97 1.99 -36.02
C SER A 30 31.10 1.22 -34.72
N THR A 31 32.28 1.27 -34.11
CA THR A 31 32.51 0.87 -32.72
C THR A 31 31.32 1.35 -31.89
N PRO A 32 30.61 0.49 -31.13
CA PRO A 32 29.47 0.94 -30.36
C PRO A 32 29.97 1.88 -29.28
N GLU A 33 29.77 3.17 -29.49
CA GLU A 33 29.66 4.12 -28.39
C GLU A 33 28.52 3.61 -27.50
N PRO A 34 28.71 3.49 -26.17
CA PRO A 34 27.67 2.99 -25.30
C PRO A 34 26.45 3.91 -25.48
N ALA A 35 25.38 3.37 -26.06
CA ALA A 35 24.12 4.06 -26.17
C ALA A 35 23.76 4.60 -24.78
N PRO A 36 23.28 5.86 -24.66
CA PRO A 36 22.77 6.32 -23.39
C PRO A 36 21.75 5.29 -22.90
N GLU A 37 21.91 4.82 -21.67
CA GLU A 37 20.94 3.92 -21.05
C GLU A 37 19.55 4.52 -21.31
N PRO A 38 18.62 3.77 -21.91
CA PRO A 38 17.32 4.32 -22.28
C PRO A 38 16.69 4.86 -21.00
N GLU A 39 16.43 6.17 -20.97
CA GLU A 39 15.70 6.78 -19.87
C GLU A 39 14.42 5.97 -19.64
N PRO A 40 14.12 5.57 -18.40
CA PRO A 40 12.98 4.72 -18.13
C PRO A 40 11.73 5.41 -18.70
N ALA A 41 11.04 4.73 -19.61
CA ALA A 41 9.85 5.28 -20.22
C ALA A 41 8.79 5.47 -19.13
N VAL A 42 8.34 6.71 -18.93
CA VAL A 42 7.33 7.06 -17.93
C VAL A 42 6.12 7.69 -18.60
N LEU A 43 4.93 7.26 -18.20
CA LEU A 43 3.66 7.79 -18.70
C LEU A 43 3.01 8.74 -17.67
N PRO A 44 2.37 9.83 -18.13
CA PRO A 44 1.56 10.68 -17.27
C PRO A 44 0.27 9.98 -16.84
N ASP A 45 -0.32 10.46 -15.75
CA ASP A 45 -1.58 9.97 -15.21
C ASP A 45 -2.71 9.91 -16.25
N GLY A 46 -3.49 8.83 -16.20
CA GLY A 46 -4.61 8.58 -17.13
C GLY A 46 -4.24 7.87 -18.42
N PHE A 47 -2.95 7.57 -18.65
CA PHE A 47 -2.49 6.76 -19.78
C PHE A 47 -2.09 5.36 -19.32
N THR A 48 -2.44 4.34 -20.12
CA THR A 48 -2.09 2.95 -19.87
C THR A 48 -1.18 2.42 -20.96
N ALA A 49 0.02 1.96 -20.58
CA ALA A 49 0.92 1.27 -21.51
C ALA A 49 0.28 -0.05 -21.98
N VAL A 50 0.22 -0.24 -23.30
CA VAL A 50 -0.29 -1.48 -23.92
C VAL A 50 0.77 -2.05 -24.86
N GLY A 51 0.75 -3.38 -25.05
CA GLY A 51 1.68 -4.07 -25.95
C GLY A 51 2.95 -4.58 -25.28
N LYS A 52 3.94 -4.94 -26.11
CA LYS A 52 5.19 -5.58 -25.66
C LYS A 52 6.09 -4.56 -24.97
N GLY A 53 6.53 -4.85 -23.75
CA GLY A 53 7.32 -3.93 -22.93
C GLY A 53 6.51 -2.97 -22.07
N SER A 54 5.17 -3.05 -22.10
CA SER A 54 4.29 -2.25 -21.24
C SER A 54 4.54 -2.46 -19.74
N ALA A 55 4.96 -3.67 -19.36
CA ALA A 55 5.29 -4.03 -17.98
C ALA A 55 6.56 -3.35 -17.44
N THR A 56 7.32 -2.63 -18.27
CA THR A 56 8.55 -1.93 -17.86
C THR A 56 8.34 -0.42 -17.77
N VAL A 57 7.14 0.08 -18.09
CA VAL A 57 6.82 1.50 -18.19
C VAL A 57 6.34 2.01 -16.82
N GLY A 58 7.00 3.03 -16.29
CA GLY A 58 6.61 3.70 -15.06
C GLY A 58 5.43 4.64 -15.25
N HIS A 59 4.77 5.02 -14.15
CA HIS A 59 3.70 6.03 -14.16
C HIS A 59 4.10 7.23 -13.31
N ILE A 60 3.73 8.43 -13.76
CA ILE A 60 3.87 9.68 -13.02
C ILE A 60 2.54 9.94 -12.32
N ASP A 61 2.52 9.76 -10.99
CA ASP A 61 1.40 10.14 -10.14
C ASP A 61 1.20 11.68 -10.17
N ALA A 62 0.00 12.13 -9.84
CA ALA A 62 -0.38 13.55 -9.78
C ALA A 62 0.55 14.44 -8.93
N ASP A 63 1.27 13.84 -7.99
CA ASP A 63 2.24 14.53 -7.11
C ASP A 63 3.65 14.63 -7.74
N GLY A 64 3.83 14.18 -8.98
CA GLY A 64 5.08 14.21 -9.74
C GLY A 64 6.03 13.05 -9.44
N THR A 65 5.59 12.06 -8.65
CA THR A 65 6.38 10.87 -8.31
C THR A 65 6.32 9.83 -9.42
N VAL A 66 7.50 9.35 -9.85
CA VAL A 66 7.62 8.24 -10.80
C VAL A 66 7.52 6.93 -10.02
N THR A 67 6.58 6.08 -10.40
CA THR A 67 6.40 4.74 -9.81
C THR A 67 6.68 3.69 -10.87
N MET A 68 7.71 2.88 -10.64
CA MET A 68 8.02 1.76 -11.53
C MET A 68 7.13 0.54 -11.19
N PRO A 69 6.77 -0.30 -12.19
CA PRO A 69 5.86 -1.42 -11.99
C PRO A 69 6.35 -2.50 -11.00
N ASP A 70 7.66 -2.61 -10.78
CA ASP A 70 8.27 -3.51 -9.77
C ASP A 70 8.59 -2.79 -8.45
N GLU A 71 8.25 -1.51 -8.32
CA GLU A 71 8.55 -0.73 -7.13
C GLU A 71 7.50 -0.97 -6.04
N PRO A 72 7.91 -1.28 -4.80
CA PRO A 72 6.97 -1.51 -3.72
C PRO A 72 6.15 -0.23 -3.50
N THR A 73 4.83 -0.33 -3.63
CA THR A 73 3.91 0.78 -3.42
C THR A 73 4.14 1.38 -2.03
N GLN A 74 4.71 2.58 -1.96
CA GLN A 74 4.97 3.23 -0.67
C GLN A 74 3.65 3.54 0.02
N MET A 75 3.58 3.29 1.33
CA MET A 75 2.44 3.75 2.11
C MET A 75 2.46 5.28 2.18
N SER A 76 1.33 5.89 1.85
CA SER A 76 1.13 7.34 2.04
C SER A 76 1.51 7.77 3.46
N ASN A 77 2.12 8.95 3.58
CA ASN A 77 2.47 9.59 4.86
C ASN A 77 1.26 9.65 5.82
N ALA A 78 0.06 9.93 5.29
CA ALA A 78 -1.16 9.95 6.09
C ALA A 78 -1.48 8.58 6.69
N MET A 79 -1.25 7.49 5.96
CA MET A 79 -1.43 6.13 6.46
C MET A 79 -0.43 5.80 7.57
N LEU A 80 0.85 6.20 7.42
CA LEU A 80 1.87 5.99 8.44
C LEU A 80 1.53 6.71 9.75
N VAL A 81 1.12 7.99 9.66
CA VAL A 81 0.69 8.77 10.81
C VAL A 81 -0.54 8.14 11.47
N THR A 82 -1.53 7.75 10.67
CA THR A 82 -2.74 7.06 11.16
C THR A 82 -2.37 5.78 11.89
N LEU A 83 -1.51 4.94 11.29
CA LEU A 83 -1.06 3.70 11.91
C LEU A 83 -0.29 3.96 13.20
N GLY A 84 0.55 4.98 13.26
CA GLY A 84 1.28 5.39 14.45
C GLY A 84 0.35 5.82 15.59
N ILE A 85 -0.67 6.63 15.29
CA ILE A 85 -1.69 7.05 16.27
C ILE A 85 -2.46 5.84 16.80
N LEU A 86 -2.91 4.95 15.91
CA LEU A 86 -3.64 3.76 16.31
C LEU A 86 -2.73 2.84 17.14
N ALA A 87 -1.50 2.57 16.72
CA ALA A 87 -0.53 1.79 17.48
C ALA A 87 -0.29 2.38 18.88
N GLY A 88 -0.16 3.71 18.98
CA GLY A 88 -0.06 4.43 20.25
C GLY A 88 -1.28 4.20 21.14
N ALA A 89 -2.49 4.22 20.59
CA ALA A 89 -3.71 3.95 21.35
C ALA A 89 -3.76 2.50 21.87
N TYR A 90 -3.40 1.51 21.05
CA TYR A 90 -3.28 0.10 21.50
C TYR A 90 -2.21 -0.08 22.58
N LEU A 91 -1.09 0.66 22.50
CA LEU A 91 -0.07 0.67 23.54
C LEU A 91 -0.61 1.25 24.84
N LEU A 92 -1.34 2.37 24.77
CA LEU A 92 -2.01 2.94 25.95
C LEU A 92 -3.02 1.98 26.57
N PHE A 93 -3.75 1.19 25.78
CA PHE A 93 -4.66 0.18 26.31
C PHE A 93 -3.91 -0.94 27.02
N THR A 94 -2.80 -1.40 26.44
CA THR A 94 -1.91 -2.38 27.07
C THR A 94 -1.48 -1.89 28.45
N ILE A 95 -1.03 -0.63 28.54
CA ILE A 95 -0.63 0.01 29.80
C ILE A 95 -1.82 0.15 30.75
N GLY A 96 -2.99 0.56 30.25
CA GLY A 96 -4.22 0.68 31.04
C GLY A 96 -4.65 -0.64 31.66
N TRP A 97 -4.52 -1.76 30.94
CA TRP A 97 -4.75 -3.11 31.45
C TRP A 97 -3.75 -3.51 32.52
N ILE A 98 -2.46 -3.20 32.33
CA ILE A 98 -1.42 -3.46 33.35
C ILE A 98 -1.75 -2.69 34.63
N ILE A 99 -1.93 -1.37 34.54
CA ILE A 99 -2.15 -0.51 35.72
C ILE A 99 -3.46 -0.89 36.42
N GLY A 100 -4.56 -1.03 35.68
CA GLY A 100 -5.86 -1.36 36.25
C GLY A 100 -5.89 -2.77 36.86
N GLY A 101 -5.26 -3.73 36.20
CA GLY A 101 -5.15 -5.10 36.69
C GLY A 101 -4.30 -5.23 37.95
N LEU A 102 -3.16 -4.56 38.01
CA LEU A 102 -2.34 -4.54 39.24
C LEU A 102 -3.07 -3.85 40.39
N ARG A 103 -3.88 -2.81 40.11
CA ARG A 103 -4.72 -2.15 41.12
C ARG A 103 -5.82 -3.07 41.67
N LEU A 104 -6.40 -3.92 40.83
CA LEU A 104 -7.50 -4.81 41.21
C LEU A 104 -7.03 -6.12 41.88
N GLN A 105 -5.76 -6.50 41.67
CA GLN A 105 -5.21 -7.80 42.06
C GLN A 105 -5.49 -8.14 43.54
N GLY A 106 -5.22 -7.21 44.46
CA GLY A 106 -5.42 -7.45 45.89
C GLY A 106 -6.87 -7.77 46.28
N THR A 107 -7.87 -7.22 45.58
CA THR A 107 -9.29 -7.52 45.85
C THR A 107 -9.77 -8.75 45.09
N ALA A 108 -9.29 -8.96 43.86
CA ALA A 108 -9.73 -10.07 43.02
C ALA A 108 -9.22 -11.44 43.49
N GLU A 109 -8.04 -11.51 44.11
CA GLU A 109 -7.47 -12.75 44.66
C GLU A 109 -8.32 -13.36 45.80
N PHE A 110 -9.26 -12.59 46.39
CA PHE A 110 -10.24 -13.13 47.34
C PHE A 110 -11.39 -13.89 46.67
N LEU A 111 -11.65 -13.63 45.37
CA LEU A 111 -12.77 -14.20 44.62
C LEU A 111 -12.35 -15.30 43.65
N VAL A 112 -11.09 -15.25 43.18
CA VAL A 112 -10.54 -16.15 42.17
C VAL A 112 -9.15 -16.59 42.59
N SER A 113 -8.72 -17.78 42.18
CA SER A 113 -7.36 -18.25 42.46
C SER A 113 -6.31 -17.28 41.88
N PRO A 114 -5.18 -17.05 42.58
CA PRO A 114 -4.13 -16.12 42.11
C PRO A 114 -3.62 -16.47 40.71
N VAL A 115 -3.48 -17.77 40.41
CA VAL A 115 -3.05 -18.25 39.10
C VAL A 115 -4.07 -17.93 38.01
N GLY A 116 -5.36 -18.13 38.29
CA GLY A 116 -6.43 -17.82 37.34
C GLY A 116 -6.51 -16.32 37.05
N TYR A 117 -6.36 -15.49 38.08
CA TYR A 117 -6.31 -14.04 37.93
C TYR A 117 -5.10 -13.60 37.11
N ALA A 118 -3.90 -14.09 37.43
CA ALA A 118 -2.69 -13.76 36.67
C ALA A 118 -2.81 -14.14 35.19
N ALA A 119 -3.34 -15.33 34.89
CA ALA A 119 -3.56 -15.77 33.52
C ALA A 119 -4.53 -14.84 32.77
N ALA A 120 -5.68 -14.50 33.39
CA ALA A 120 -6.65 -13.60 32.79
C ALA A 120 -6.07 -12.19 32.57
N LEU A 121 -5.30 -11.68 33.53
CA LEU A 121 -4.62 -10.39 33.43
C LEU A 121 -3.67 -10.36 32.23
N TRP A 122 -2.77 -11.35 32.13
CA TRP A 122 -1.79 -11.37 31.05
C TRP A 122 -2.43 -11.59 29.68
N LEU A 123 -3.52 -12.35 29.59
CA LEU A 123 -4.31 -12.46 28.36
C LEU A 123 -4.93 -11.10 27.98
N ALA A 124 -5.49 -10.37 28.93
CA ALA A 124 -6.07 -9.04 28.68
C ALA A 124 -5.01 -8.02 28.24
N VAL A 125 -3.83 -8.04 28.89
CA VAL A 125 -2.67 -7.21 28.51
C VAL A 125 -2.21 -7.56 27.09
N ALA A 126 -2.11 -8.84 26.75
CA ALA A 126 -1.68 -9.29 25.43
C ALA A 126 -2.73 -9.06 24.33
N ALA A 127 -4.00 -8.93 24.67
CA ALA A 127 -5.08 -8.82 23.69
C ALA A 127 -4.90 -7.63 22.74
N ALA A 128 -4.56 -6.46 23.27
CA ALA A 128 -4.33 -5.25 22.47
C ALA A 128 -3.17 -5.40 21.44
N PRO A 129 -1.93 -5.74 21.84
CA PRO A 129 -0.84 -5.89 20.89
C PRO A 129 -1.07 -7.07 19.92
N VAL A 130 -1.65 -8.18 20.39
CA VAL A 130 -1.95 -9.33 19.52
C VAL A 130 -2.96 -8.92 18.45
N TRP A 131 -4.08 -8.28 18.81
CA TRP A 131 -5.06 -7.82 17.82
C TRP A 131 -4.45 -6.89 16.78
N PHE A 132 -3.70 -5.87 17.22
CA PHE A 132 -3.05 -4.93 16.31
C PHE A 132 -2.11 -5.67 15.34
N LEU A 133 -1.25 -6.55 15.85
CA LEU A 133 -0.32 -7.32 15.02
C LEU A 133 -1.04 -8.26 14.07
N THR A 134 -2.08 -8.95 14.54
CA THR A 134 -2.90 -9.84 13.70
C THR A 134 -3.54 -9.06 12.56
N VAL A 135 -4.23 -7.96 12.84
CA VAL A 135 -4.84 -7.13 11.80
C VAL A 135 -3.78 -6.58 10.86
N PHE A 136 -2.67 -6.07 11.39
CA PHE A 136 -1.59 -5.51 10.58
C PHE A 136 -0.99 -6.53 9.61
N VAL A 137 -0.70 -7.75 10.08
CA VAL A 137 -0.14 -8.84 9.26
C VAL A 137 -1.17 -9.35 8.25
N LEU A 138 -2.40 -9.61 8.68
CA LEU A 138 -3.41 -10.24 7.84
C LEU A 138 -3.96 -9.30 6.75
N THR A 139 -3.84 -7.98 6.95
CA THR A 139 -4.28 -6.97 5.98
C THR A 139 -3.15 -6.39 5.14
N ARG A 140 -1.96 -7.01 5.11
CA ARG A 140 -0.81 -6.54 4.31
C ARG A 140 -1.13 -6.45 2.81
N ALA A 141 -1.83 -7.43 2.27
CA ALA A 141 -2.25 -7.47 0.86
C ALA A 141 -3.66 -6.91 0.62
N ALA A 142 -4.35 -6.45 1.68
CA ALA A 142 -5.71 -5.94 1.59
C ALA A 142 -5.74 -4.43 1.31
N LYS A 143 -6.91 -3.93 0.92
CA LYS A 143 -7.15 -2.48 0.79
C LYS A 143 -6.92 -1.79 2.14
N ALA A 144 -6.22 -0.65 2.09
CA ALA A 144 -5.90 0.20 3.24
C ALA A 144 -7.07 0.45 4.20
N TRP A 145 -8.26 0.75 3.69
CA TRP A 145 -9.44 1.07 4.52
C TRP A 145 -9.91 -0.11 5.37
N VAL A 146 -9.73 -1.35 4.90
CA VAL A 146 -10.11 -2.57 5.65
C VAL A 146 -9.27 -2.67 6.91
N ARG A 147 -7.96 -2.43 6.80
CA ARG A 147 -7.04 -2.38 7.94
C ARG A 147 -7.49 -1.33 8.96
N VAL A 148 -7.75 -0.11 8.50
CA VAL A 148 -8.17 0.99 9.37
C VAL A 148 -9.48 0.65 10.08
N LEU A 149 -10.47 0.13 9.35
CA LEU A 149 -11.78 -0.23 9.93
C LEU A 149 -11.66 -1.33 10.99
N LEU A 150 -10.86 -2.37 10.75
CA LEU A 150 -10.60 -3.43 11.73
C LEU A 150 -9.86 -2.93 12.98
N LEU A 151 -8.89 -2.02 12.80
CA LEU A 151 -8.16 -1.44 13.92
C LEU A 151 -9.02 -0.49 14.76
N VAL A 152 -9.88 0.31 14.12
CA VAL A 152 -10.85 1.17 14.82
C VAL A 152 -11.90 0.33 15.54
N GLY A 153 -12.39 -0.74 14.92
CA GLY A 153 -13.29 -1.69 15.58
C GLY A 153 -12.65 -2.34 16.82
N GLY A 154 -11.38 -2.74 16.70
CA GLY A 154 -10.62 -3.26 17.84
C GLY A 154 -10.37 -2.22 18.93
N LEU A 155 -10.30 -0.92 18.60
CA LEU A 155 -10.22 0.14 19.60
C LEU A 155 -11.44 0.08 20.52
N ALA A 156 -12.66 0.10 19.97
CA ALA A 156 -13.87 0.02 20.77
C ALA A 156 -13.96 -1.29 21.60
N LEU A 157 -13.46 -2.40 21.06
CA LEU A 157 -13.49 -3.70 21.71
C LEU A 157 -12.50 -3.82 22.88
N LEU A 158 -11.28 -3.30 22.73
CA LEU A 158 -10.14 -3.57 23.61
C LEU A 158 -9.84 -2.44 24.60
N VAL A 159 -10.61 -1.35 24.54
CA VAL A 159 -10.63 -0.32 25.59
C VAL A 159 -10.76 -1.00 26.97
N PRO A 160 -9.98 -0.57 27.97
CA PRO A 160 -10.04 -1.10 29.34
C PRO A 160 -11.30 -0.62 30.08
N TRP A 161 -12.48 -0.99 29.56
CA TRP A 161 -13.79 -0.59 30.09
C TRP A 161 -13.98 -0.83 31.59
N PRO A 162 -13.58 -1.98 32.17
CA PRO A 162 -13.78 -2.23 33.60
C PRO A 162 -13.20 -1.12 34.48
N PHE A 163 -12.03 -0.59 34.12
CA PHE A 163 -11.35 0.43 34.90
C PHE A 163 -11.88 1.85 34.64
N ILE A 164 -12.32 2.12 33.42
CA ILE A 164 -12.96 3.40 33.07
C ILE A 164 -14.30 3.53 33.81
N LEU A 165 -15.11 2.47 33.79
CA LEU A 165 -16.42 2.46 34.45
C LEU A 165 -16.31 2.59 35.97
N VAL A 166 -15.36 1.87 36.59
CA VAL A 166 -15.12 1.98 38.04
C VAL A 166 -14.48 3.32 38.42
N GLY A 167 -13.58 3.85 37.59
CA GLY A 167 -12.94 5.16 37.82
C GLY A 167 -13.90 6.34 37.71
N ALA A 168 -14.95 6.24 36.90
CA ALA A 168 -15.97 7.28 36.75
C ALA A 168 -16.88 7.45 37.98
N VAL A 169 -17.01 6.42 38.83
CA VAL A 169 -17.88 6.41 40.02
C VAL A 169 -17.16 6.90 41.28
N GLY A 170 -15.82 7.02 41.25
CA GLY A 170 -15.00 7.38 42.42
C GLY A 170 -14.78 8.89 42.65
N ARG A 171 -15.64 9.77 42.13
CA ARG A 171 -15.65 11.21 42.46
C ARG A 171 -16.81 11.55 43.37
#